data_AF-A0A2N3Y6B9-F1
#
_entry.id   AF-A0A2N3Y6B9-F1
#
_cell.length_a   1.000
_cell.length_b   1.000
_cell.length_c   1.000
_cell.angle_alpha   90.00
_cell.angle_beta   90.00
_cell.angle_gamma   90.00
#
_symmetry.space_group_name_H-M   'P 1'
#
loop_
_entity.id
_entity.type
_entity.pdbx_description
1 polymer ?
#
loop_
_entity_poly.entity_id
_entity_poly.type
_entity_poly.pdbx_seq_one_letter_code
_entity_poly.pdbx_strand_id
1 'polypeptide(L)' 'MTVHPTNWRKASYSGQQSACVEVGSIGDGAAVRDTKNRAAGYFTANREQWSAFVAAIKGGKFDA' A
#
# COMPACT_ATOMS: atom_id res chain seq x y z
N MET A 1 3.50 -17.12 13.70
CA MET A 1 3.36 -15.74 14.22
C MET A 1 2.80 -14.88 13.11
N THR A 2 1.53 -14.51 13.19
CA THR A 2 0.92 -13.55 12.24
C THR A 2 1.53 -12.18 12.48
N VAL A 3 2.27 -11.64 11.50
CA VAL A 3 2.79 -10.28 11.58
C VAL A 3 1.62 -9.36 11.30
N HIS A 4 1.16 -8.63 12.32
CA HIS A 4 0.04 -7.71 12.17
C HIS A 4 0.58 -6.34 11.75
N PRO A 5 0.02 -5.71 10.70
CA PRO A 5 0.43 -4.38 10.29
C PRO A 5 0.06 -3.32 11.33
N THR A 6 1.03 -2.47 11.66
CA THR A 6 0.89 -1.37 12.62
C THR A 6 1.21 -0.02 11.95
N ASN A 7 1.06 1.10 12.67
CA ASN A 7 1.44 2.44 12.18
C ASN A 7 0.80 2.82 10.83
N TRP A 8 -0.51 2.60 10.71
CA TRP A 8 -1.27 3.00 9.54
C TRP A 8 -1.21 4.52 9.34
N ARG A 9 -0.74 4.94 8.17
CA ARG A 9 -0.74 6.33 7.72
C ARG A 9 -1.54 6.48 6.44
N LYS A 10 -2.44 7.45 6.42
CA LYS A 10 -3.15 7.85 5.21
C LYS A 10 -2.20 8.61 4.28
N ALA A 11 -2.19 8.28 3.00
CA ALA A 11 -1.37 9.00 2.02
C ALA A 11 -1.85 10.46 1.90
N SER A 12 -0.92 11.41 1.86
CA SER A 12 -1.24 12.85 1.75
C SER A 12 -2.00 13.23 0.47
N TYR A 13 -1.83 12.43 -0.60
CA TYR A 13 -2.57 12.55 -1.87
C TYR A 13 -4.01 12.04 -1.79
N SER A 14 -4.44 11.53 -0.65
CA SER A 14 -5.82 11.11 -0.39
C SER A 14 -6.72 12.34 -0.18
N GLY A 15 -6.99 13.06 -1.26
CA GLY A 15 -7.92 14.20 -1.29
C GLY A 15 -9.38 13.80 -1.05
N GLN A 16 -10.30 14.76 -1.15
CA GLN A 16 -11.70 14.58 -0.73
C GLN A 16 -12.49 13.52 -1.51
N GLN A 17 -12.11 13.11 -2.72
CA GLN A 17 -13.06 12.37 -3.58
C GLN A 17 -12.63 11.02 -4.19
N SER A 18 -11.36 10.70 -4.51
CA SER A 18 -11.15 9.52 -5.39
C SER A 18 -10.09 8.48 -5.03
N ALA A 19 -8.99 8.78 -4.32
CA ALA A 19 -7.92 7.79 -4.12
C ALA A 19 -7.39 7.78 -2.68
N CYS A 20 -8.19 7.27 -1.73
CA CYS A 20 -7.77 7.22 -0.32
C CYS A 20 -7.05 5.90 -0.01
N VAL A 21 -5.73 5.96 0.13
CA VAL A 21 -4.88 4.79 0.46
C VAL A 21 -4.26 4.97 1.83
N GLU A 22 -4.24 3.88 2.61
CA GLU A 22 -3.51 3.77 3.88
C GLU A 22 -2.36 2.77 3.73
N VAL A 23 -1.20 3.13 4.29
CA VAL A 23 -0.01 2.27 4.33
C VAL A 23 0.35 1.96 5.78
N GLY A 24 0.51 0.69 6.11
CA GLY A 24 0.95 0.19 7.41
C GLY A 24 2.34 -0.43 7.33
N SER A 25 3.04 -0.45 8.45
CA SER A 25 4.34 -1.12 8.59
C SER A 25 4.12 -2.57 9.01
N ILE A 26 4.82 -3.51 8.38
CA ILE A 26 4.75 -4.95 8.71
C ILE A 26 6.13 -5.60 8.57
N GLY A 27 6.81 -5.86 9.69
CA GLY A 27 8.18 -6.40 9.64
C GLY A 27 9.12 -5.51 8.82
N ASP A 28 9.73 -6.07 7.77
CA ASP A 28 10.59 -5.39 6.80
C ASP A 28 9.83 -4.84 5.56
N GLY A 29 8.50 -5.00 5.54
CA GLY A 29 7.62 -4.66 4.44
C GLY A 29 6.54 -3.64 4.76
N ALA A 30 5.62 -3.49 3.81
CA ALA A 30 4.48 -2.59 3.89
C ALA A 30 3.16 -3.34 3.67
N ALA A 31 2.12 -2.93 4.39
CA ALA A 31 0.74 -3.29 4.13
C ALA A 31 0.03 -2.11 3.49
N VAL A 32 -0.78 -2.35 2.47
CA VAL A 32 -1.51 -1.30 1.76
C VAL A 32 -2.98 -1.67 1.71
N ARG A 33 -3.85 -0.70 2.00
CA ARG A 33 -5.30 -0.88 1.96
C ARG A 33 -6.03 0.34 1.44
N ASP A 34 -7.24 0.09 0.99
CA ASP A 34 -8.21 1.12 0.67
C ASP A 34 -8.77 1.72 1.98
N THR A 35 -8.65 3.04 2.14
CA THR A 35 -9.16 3.75 3.33
C THR A 35 -10.70 3.71 3.39
N LYS A 36 -11.37 3.76 2.23
CA LYS A 36 -12.82 3.73 2.10
C LYS A 36 -13.38 2.31 2.26
N ASN A 37 -12.60 1.29 1.93
CA ASN A 37 -13.01 -0.10 2.06
C ASN A 37 -12.05 -0.92 2.94
N ARG A 38 -11.95 -0.57 4.22
CA ARG A 38 -11.11 -1.29 5.20
C ARG A 38 -11.53 -2.75 5.40
N ALA A 39 -12.80 -3.08 5.16
CA ALA A 39 -13.34 -4.43 5.29
C ALA A 39 -12.85 -5.38 4.18
N ALA A 40 -12.46 -4.84 3.01
CA ALA A 40 -11.86 -5.64 1.94
C ALA A 40 -10.45 -6.17 2.27
N GLY A 41 -9.87 -5.77 3.41
CA GLY A 41 -8.56 -6.22 3.86
C GLY A 41 -7.42 -5.37 3.33
N TYR A 42 -6.23 -5.96 3.28
CA TYR A 42 -5.00 -5.31 2.86
C TYR A 42 -4.11 -6.32 2.14
N PHE A 43 -3.28 -5.84 1.22
CA PHE A 43 -2.19 -6.64 0.69
C PHE A 43 -0.87 -6.28 1.39
N THR A 44 0.08 -7.20 1.37
CA THR A 44 1.41 -6.99 1.96
C THR A 44 2.48 -7.18 0.90
N ALA A 45 3.56 -6.42 1.01
CA ALA A 45 4.73 -6.54 0.17
C ALA A 45 5.98 -6.39 1.03
N ASN A 46 6.94 -7.29 0.87
CA ASN A 46 8.26 -7.13 1.46
C ASN A 46 9.05 -6.02 0.71
N ARG A 47 10.25 -5.68 1.20
CA ARG A 47 11.08 -4.61 0.62
C ARG A 47 11.39 -4.82 -0.87
N GLU A 48 11.69 -6.06 -1.28
CA GLU A 48 12.05 -6.39 -2.66
C GLU A 48 10.85 -6.25 -3.60
N GLN A 49 9.70 -6.81 -3.18
CA GLN A 49 8.44 -6.70 -3.91
C GLN A 49 8.00 -5.25 -4.07
N TRP A 50 8.14 -4.45 -3.01
CA TRP A 50 7.82 -3.02 -3.05
C TRP A 50 8.72 -2.26 -4.03
N SER A 51 10.03 -2.53 -3.99
CA SER A 51 11.00 -1.92 -4.92
C SER A 51 10.70 -2.28 -6.38
N ALA A 52 10.43 -3.56 -6.64
CA ALA A 52 10.08 -4.05 -7.97
C ALA A 52 8.76 -3.44 -8.48
N PHE A 53 7.76 -3.31 -7.62
CA PHE A 53 6.48 -2.68 -7.94
C PHE A 53 6.64 -1.22 -8.34
N VAL A 54 7.39 -0.44 -7.55
CA VAL A 54 7.66 0.98 -7.86
C VAL A 54 8.44 1.12 -9.18
N ALA A 55 9.42 0.25 -9.42
CA ALA A 55 10.18 0.25 -10.67
C ALA A 55 9.27 -0.05 -11.88
N ALA A 56 8.35 -1.01 -11.74
CA ALA A 56 7.39 -1.35 -12.79
C ALA A 56 6.41 -0.20 -13.09
N ILE A 57 5.92 0.50 -12.06
CA ILE A 57 5.08 1.71 -12.26
C ILE A 57 5.87 2.78 -13.01
N LYS A 58 7.09 3.10 -12.56
CA LYS A 58 7.92 4.12 -13.23
C LYS A 58 8.29 3.75 -14.66
N GLY A 59 8.36 2.45 -14.96
CA GLY A 59 8.59 1.92 -16.31
C GLY A 59 7.33 1.87 -17.18
N GLY A 60 6.20 2.40 -16.73
CA GLY A 60 4.94 2.45 -17.49
C GLY A 60 4.28 1.09 -17.70
N LYS A 61 4.66 0.06 -16.93
CA LYS A 61 4.10 -1.31 -17.09
C LYS A 61 2.58 -1.36 -16.87
N PHE A 62 2.02 -0.38 -16.17
CA PHE A 62 0.61 -0.30 -15.80
C PHE A 62 -0.10 0.92 -16.38
N ASP A 63 0.54 1.66 -17.29
CA ASP A 63 -0.07 2.76 -18.02
C ASP A 63 -0.87 2.15 -19.17
N ALA A 64 -2.19 2.04 -19.02
CA ALA A 64 -3.11 1.59 -20.07
C ALA A 64 -3.44 2.72 -21.04
#